data_AF-A0A316V703-F1
#
_entry.id   AF-A0A316V703-F1
#
_cell.length_a   1.000
_cell.length_b   1.000
_cell.length_c   1.000
_cell.angle_alpha   90.00
_cell.angle_beta   90.00
_cell.angle_gamma   90.00
#
_symmetry.space_group_name_H-M   'P 1'
#
loop_
_entity.id
_entity.type
_entity.pdbx_description
1 polymer ?
#
loop_
_entity_poly.entity_id
_entity_poly.type
_entity_poly.pdbx_seq_one_letter_code
_entity_poly.pdbx_strand_id
1 'polypeptide(L)'
;MPERIGDTYEKNGGRNSRKAFCSVATFAYILAGETCFITTRATIISMHLEPNIIAMQLLLTVSAFLMVLSASVANAEAQEKAVKAGLTYPKVHRVTKMWSYRSAKAKGNVTYSDPYFWLEGSSKDKSIQQFITDQSKVTEDYVQGCRNKGAIIESLTAASNYDSYGSVSLVSSNTGGSSFYIFSLSRSGNQPPVWYTASVAEFQAAKRENFATPPGEPFLDEALLSTDGSARILYTRVSPNGKIFSYLVIGAGEVGDWYFRYFDSILINKSKAFLAGGQDLGYKIRYHVWGTNSSRDITVFDSKNAGEYGSVSYYYTHVSVDGRWLIVSGYHDASNNNVAVYATLLIGQTVSENMKWISLAPSYDYSLLPAGIINDTYYVSTNRDAPNSKVAKIKLDWSKARQVKKFTELQDRSEMIDVIPERKDALIIFNGKLIRRLVPKEMVTIADVSGDQRSDTFILSFYSWNSPQKIYEFKWTKKDVQTSQVTIQHVKGSDPNDFMIEQRYATSKDVIMGISFGLRHGDKGGKWHDTAKGLKKQKTFDDVLAILEDLVKLKITSPGNIILEGGSAGRTAVGAIINQAPSGLIGVALIVRAMTDVFQLELRSTLGNANIAEFGDVTTPEGFDAVRAWSPL
;
A
#
# COMPACT_ATOMS: atom_id res chain seq x y z
N MET A 1 8.83 3.57 36.75
CA MET A 1 7.49 3.17 37.23
C MET A 1 6.48 3.61 36.18
N PRO A 2 5.70 2.70 35.55
CA PRO A 2 4.69 3.13 34.59
C PRO A 2 3.34 3.31 35.29
N GLU A 3 2.78 4.52 35.21
CA GLU A 3 1.43 4.84 35.66
C GLU A 3 0.39 4.26 34.70
N ARG A 4 -0.56 3.52 35.27
CA ARG A 4 -1.81 3.08 34.63
C ARG A 4 -2.71 4.31 34.42
N ILE A 5 -3.16 4.55 33.19
CA ILE A 5 -4.28 5.46 32.92
C ILE A 5 -5.54 4.59 32.81
N GLY A 6 -6.52 4.92 33.66
CA GLY A 6 -7.63 4.06 34.04
C GLY A 6 -8.81 4.02 33.08
N ASP A 7 -9.60 2.97 33.29
CA ASP A 7 -10.90 2.69 32.70
C ASP A 7 -11.94 3.75 33.07
N THR A 8 -12.58 4.33 32.06
CA THR A 8 -13.96 4.82 32.16
C THR A 8 -14.67 4.58 30.83
N TYR A 9 -15.41 3.48 30.72
CA TYR A 9 -16.52 3.36 29.78
C TYR A 9 -17.79 3.03 30.54
N GLU A 10 -18.79 3.88 30.35
CA GLU A 10 -20.11 3.83 30.97
C GLU A 10 -20.86 2.54 30.61
N LYS A 11 -21.47 1.94 31.63
CA LYS A 11 -22.47 0.88 31.50
C LYS A 11 -23.68 1.41 30.73
N ASN A 12 -23.99 0.81 29.59
CA ASN A 12 -25.36 0.75 29.09
C ASN A 12 -25.83 -0.70 29.09
N GLY A 13 -26.84 -0.96 29.93
CA GLY A 13 -27.47 -2.25 30.07
C GLY A 13 -28.50 -2.55 28.99
N GLY A 14 -28.77 -3.84 28.82
CA GLY A 14 -30.07 -4.34 28.36
C GLY A 14 -30.09 -4.99 26.97
N ARG A 15 -29.84 -6.30 26.90
CA ARG A 15 -30.88 -7.33 26.79
C ARG A 15 -30.25 -8.71 26.66
N ASN A 16 -30.57 -9.55 27.64
CA ASN A 16 -30.35 -10.99 27.59
C ASN A 16 -31.04 -11.60 26.37
N SER A 17 -30.27 -12.17 25.44
CA SER A 17 -30.73 -13.31 24.67
C SER A 17 -29.80 -14.48 24.96
N ARG A 18 -30.33 -15.47 25.69
CA ARG A 18 -29.68 -16.77 25.84
C ARG A 18 -29.65 -17.40 24.45
N LYS A 19 -28.49 -17.42 23.79
CA LYS A 19 -28.23 -18.35 22.69
C LYS A 19 -27.43 -19.52 23.24
N ALA A 20 -27.98 -20.70 23.06
CA ALA A 20 -27.45 -21.96 23.56
C ALA A 20 -26.05 -22.22 23.01
N PHE A 21 -25.17 -22.66 23.90
CA PHE A 21 -23.87 -23.23 23.56
C PHE A 21 -24.09 -24.59 22.89
N CYS A 22 -23.66 -24.71 21.63
CA CYS A 22 -23.33 -25.99 21.02
C CYS A 22 -21.86 -25.95 20.62
N SER A 23 -21.04 -26.65 21.38
CA SER A 23 -19.64 -26.92 21.07
C SER A 23 -19.55 -28.06 20.06
N VAL A 24 -19.23 -27.77 18.79
CA VAL A 24 -18.64 -28.75 17.87
C VAL A 24 -17.72 -27.99 16.89
N ALA A 25 -16.44 -28.32 16.92
CA ALA A 25 -15.48 -27.94 15.90
C ALA A 25 -15.80 -28.68 14.59
N THR A 26 -15.73 -28.00 13.44
CA THR A 26 -15.15 -28.44 12.14
C THR A 26 -15.67 -27.53 11.00
N PHE A 27 -14.76 -27.21 10.07
CA PHE A 27 -14.95 -26.64 8.74
C PHE A 27 -16.15 -27.22 7.95
N ALA A 28 -16.92 -26.36 7.26
CA ALA A 28 -17.26 -26.51 5.82
C ALA A 28 -18.18 -25.38 5.31
N TYR A 29 -17.81 -24.85 4.15
CA TYR A 29 -18.60 -24.05 3.22
C TYR A 29 -19.90 -24.77 2.80
N ILE A 30 -20.99 -24.03 2.58
CA ILE A 30 -22.12 -24.47 1.75
C ILE A 30 -22.18 -23.60 0.50
N LEU A 31 -21.91 -24.25 -0.63
CA LEU A 31 -22.31 -23.87 -1.99
C LEU A 31 -23.84 -23.83 -2.08
N ALA A 32 -24.40 -22.80 -2.70
CA ALA A 32 -25.81 -22.75 -3.06
C ALA A 32 -25.99 -22.45 -4.56
N GLY A 33 -26.86 -23.23 -5.18
CA GLY A 33 -27.60 -22.93 -6.42
C GLY A 33 -27.27 -23.85 -7.60
N GLU A 34 -28.20 -24.45 -8.33
CA GLU A 34 -29.67 -24.50 -8.32
C GLU A 34 -30.13 -25.71 -9.16
N THR A 35 -31.30 -26.29 -8.87
CA THR A 35 -32.30 -26.63 -9.92
C THR A 35 -33.70 -26.95 -9.35
N CYS A 36 -34.64 -26.09 -9.74
CA CYS A 36 -36.04 -26.32 -10.16
C CYS A 36 -37.10 -27.04 -9.27
N PHE A 37 -38.08 -26.22 -8.84
CA PHE A 37 -39.54 -26.43 -8.79
C PHE A 37 -40.12 -27.83 -8.98
N ILE A 38 -40.81 -28.35 -7.94
CA ILE A 38 -42.15 -28.95 -8.07
C ILE A 38 -43.02 -28.46 -6.90
N THR A 39 -44.12 -27.79 -7.26
CA THR A 39 -45.23 -27.42 -6.38
C THR A 39 -45.98 -28.64 -5.87
N THR A 40 -46.11 -28.79 -4.55
CA THR A 40 -47.20 -29.57 -3.95
C THR A 40 -47.68 -28.89 -2.68
N ARG A 41 -48.89 -28.28 -2.74
CA ARG A 41 -49.70 -28.03 -1.55
C ARG A 41 -50.00 -29.39 -0.91
N ALA A 42 -49.57 -29.62 0.32
CA ALA A 42 -50.04 -30.73 1.12
C ALA A 42 -50.35 -30.26 2.54
N THR A 43 -51.65 -30.09 2.76
CA THR A 43 -52.41 -30.26 3.98
C THR A 43 -51.62 -30.91 5.13
N ILE A 44 -51.62 -30.24 6.29
CA ILE A 44 -51.27 -30.83 7.57
C ILE A 44 -52.21 -32.01 7.82
N ILE A 45 -51.74 -33.22 7.54
CA ILE A 45 -52.31 -34.45 8.08
C ILE A 45 -51.47 -34.79 9.30
N SER A 46 -52.10 -34.66 10.47
CA SER A 46 -51.58 -35.12 11.74
C SER A 46 -51.38 -36.64 11.69
N MET A 47 -50.13 -37.08 11.47
CA MET A 47 -49.72 -38.45 11.78
C MET A 47 -48.76 -38.39 12.97
N HIS A 48 -49.21 -38.93 14.11
CA HIS A 48 -48.36 -39.29 15.22
C HIS A 48 -47.32 -40.31 14.73
N LEU A 49 -46.09 -39.86 14.51
CA LEU A 49 -44.93 -40.73 14.44
C LEU A 49 -44.22 -40.67 15.79
N GLU A 50 -43.96 -41.85 16.37
CA GLU A 50 -43.37 -41.94 17.70
C GLU A 50 -42.01 -41.22 17.77
N PRO A 51 -41.74 -40.43 18.83
CA PRO A 51 -40.51 -39.63 18.97
C PRO A 51 -39.21 -40.44 18.80
N ASN A 52 -39.26 -41.74 19.09
CA ASN A 52 -38.11 -42.64 19.04
C ASN A 52 -37.63 -42.91 17.59
N ILE A 53 -38.52 -42.89 16.59
CA ILE A 53 -38.16 -43.18 15.19
C ILE A 53 -37.44 -41.96 14.57
N ILE A 54 -37.92 -40.75 14.87
CA ILE A 54 -37.31 -39.50 14.39
C ILE A 54 -35.93 -39.29 15.03
N ALA A 55 -35.79 -39.56 16.33
CA ALA A 55 -34.50 -39.48 17.03
C ALA A 55 -33.47 -40.49 16.47
N MET A 56 -33.91 -41.70 16.13
CA MET A 56 -33.04 -42.75 15.58
C MET A 56 -32.59 -42.46 14.14
N GLN A 57 -33.47 -41.90 13.29
CA GLN A 57 -33.09 -41.42 11.96
C GLN A 57 -32.15 -40.20 12.01
N LEU A 58 -32.37 -39.27 12.94
CA LEU A 58 -31.44 -38.14 13.15
C LEU A 58 -30.06 -38.63 13.61
N LEU A 59 -30.00 -39.58 14.56
CA LEU A 59 -28.73 -40.17 14.99
C LEU A 59 -28.00 -40.90 13.87
N LEU A 60 -28.70 -41.69 13.06
CA LEU A 60 -28.09 -42.42 11.94
C LEU A 60 -27.54 -41.47 10.87
N THR A 61 -28.26 -40.39 10.56
CA THR A 61 -27.79 -39.37 9.60
C THR A 61 -26.60 -38.58 10.14
N VAL A 62 -26.60 -38.18 11.42
CA VAL A 62 -25.47 -37.49 12.05
C VAL A 62 -24.24 -38.39 12.16
N SER A 63 -24.41 -39.68 12.51
CA SER A 63 -23.33 -40.66 12.56
C SER A 63 -22.76 -40.97 11.17
N ALA A 64 -23.58 -41.09 10.14
CA ALA A 64 -23.12 -41.26 8.77
C ALA A 64 -22.35 -40.02 8.27
N PHE A 65 -22.83 -38.81 8.61
CA PHE A 65 -22.16 -37.56 8.26
C PHE A 65 -20.81 -37.41 8.98
N LEU A 66 -20.74 -37.75 10.27
CA LEU A 66 -19.50 -37.77 11.05
C LEU A 66 -18.51 -38.82 10.54
N MET A 67 -18.98 -40.00 10.11
CA MET A 67 -18.12 -41.02 9.49
C MET A 67 -17.55 -40.54 8.15
N VAL A 68 -18.35 -39.90 7.31
CA VAL A 68 -17.88 -39.32 6.03
C VAL A 68 -16.92 -38.13 6.26
N LEU A 69 -17.17 -37.29 7.26
CA LEU A 69 -16.25 -36.22 7.67
C LEU A 69 -14.93 -36.80 8.20
N SER A 70 -14.98 -37.78 9.09
CA SER A 70 -13.78 -38.39 9.67
C SER A 70 -12.94 -39.14 8.63
N ALA A 71 -13.60 -39.84 7.69
CA ALA A 71 -12.93 -40.49 6.57
C ALA A 71 -12.30 -39.48 5.59
N SER A 72 -12.98 -38.37 5.29
CA SER A 72 -12.43 -37.33 4.40
C SER A 72 -11.26 -36.58 5.02
N VAL A 73 -11.29 -36.33 6.34
CA VAL A 73 -10.18 -35.74 7.12
C VAL A 73 -9.00 -36.70 7.24
N ALA A 74 -9.23 -37.97 7.58
CA ALA A 74 -8.17 -38.98 7.66
C ALA A 74 -7.50 -39.23 6.30
N ASN A 75 -8.28 -39.24 5.22
CA ASN A 75 -7.74 -39.36 3.86
C ASN A 75 -6.98 -38.08 3.47
N ALA A 76 -7.31 -36.90 4.03
CA ALA A 76 -6.57 -35.65 3.88
C ALA A 76 -5.20 -35.64 4.53
N GLU A 77 -5.16 -36.05 5.79
CA GLU A 77 -3.91 -36.15 6.52
C GLU A 77 -2.97 -37.21 5.92
N ALA A 78 -3.52 -38.31 5.40
CA ALA A 78 -2.75 -39.35 4.71
C ALA A 78 -2.14 -38.85 3.40
N GLN A 79 -2.86 -38.08 2.59
CA GLN A 79 -2.37 -37.55 1.33
C GLN A 79 -1.39 -36.37 1.53
N GLU A 80 -1.61 -35.51 2.53
CA GLU A 80 -0.66 -34.46 2.91
C GLU A 80 0.68 -35.07 3.41
N LYS A 81 0.60 -36.13 4.24
CA LYS A 81 1.78 -36.90 4.65
C LYS A 81 2.48 -37.57 3.47
N ALA A 82 1.74 -38.09 2.48
CA ALA A 82 2.31 -38.69 1.28
C ALA A 82 3.01 -37.67 0.36
N VAL A 83 2.44 -36.46 0.22
CA VAL A 83 3.06 -35.37 -0.56
C VAL A 83 4.31 -34.83 0.13
N LYS A 84 4.28 -34.61 1.47
CA LYS A 84 5.45 -34.18 2.24
C LYS A 84 6.57 -35.23 2.28
N ALA A 85 6.23 -36.52 2.28
CA ALA A 85 7.20 -37.62 2.26
C ALA A 85 7.86 -37.85 0.88
N GLY A 86 7.39 -37.20 -0.20
CA GLY A 86 7.85 -37.41 -1.57
C GLY A 86 8.52 -36.22 -2.26
N LEU A 87 8.63 -35.05 -1.60
CA LEU A 87 9.28 -33.86 -2.19
C LEU A 87 10.79 -34.05 -2.27
N THR A 88 11.30 -34.16 -3.50
CA THR A 88 12.75 -34.18 -3.76
C THR A 88 13.18 -32.82 -4.28
N TYR A 89 13.98 -32.09 -3.49
CA TYR A 89 14.54 -30.82 -3.92
C TYR A 89 15.70 -31.03 -4.91
N PRO A 90 15.75 -30.25 -6.01
CA PRO A 90 16.87 -30.23 -6.93
C PRO A 90 18.18 -29.91 -6.22
N LYS A 91 19.27 -30.54 -6.64
CA LYS A 91 20.60 -30.16 -6.16
C LYS A 91 20.92 -28.76 -6.64
N VAL A 92 21.31 -27.88 -5.73
CA VAL A 92 21.67 -26.50 -6.06
C VAL A 92 23.20 -26.35 -6.05
N HIS A 93 23.74 -25.80 -7.13
CA HIS A 93 25.16 -25.48 -7.25
C HIS A 93 25.61 -24.52 -6.14
N ARG A 94 26.83 -24.73 -5.62
CA ARG A 94 27.44 -23.88 -4.58
C ARG A 94 28.81 -23.41 -5.04
N VAL A 95 29.13 -22.16 -4.78
CA VAL A 95 30.42 -21.53 -5.07
C VAL A 95 31.18 -21.18 -3.79
N THR A 96 32.48 -20.94 -3.90
CA THR A 96 33.28 -20.40 -2.80
C THR A 96 33.35 -18.88 -2.91
N LYS A 97 32.37 -18.20 -2.32
CA LYS A 97 32.40 -16.74 -2.12
C LYS A 97 32.42 -16.46 -0.63
N MET A 98 33.31 -15.56 -0.22
CA MET A 98 33.44 -15.11 1.17
C MET A 98 33.33 -13.59 1.21
N TRP A 99 32.68 -13.10 2.25
CA TRP A 99 32.61 -11.69 2.62
C TRP A 99 33.28 -11.48 3.98
N SER A 100 33.81 -10.29 4.23
CA SER A 100 34.47 -9.94 5.49
C SER A 100 33.93 -8.61 5.99
N TYR A 101 33.44 -8.60 7.23
CA TYR A 101 32.87 -7.43 7.88
C TYR A 101 33.52 -7.20 9.24
N ARG A 102 33.60 -5.94 9.67
CA ARG A 102 34.03 -5.61 11.04
C ARG A 102 32.89 -5.91 12.00
N SER A 103 33.19 -6.48 13.16
CA SER A 103 32.23 -6.79 14.22
C SER A 103 32.69 -6.16 15.54
N ALA A 104 31.78 -5.45 16.19
CA ALA A 104 32.02 -4.90 17.53
C ALA A 104 32.11 -6.02 18.57
N LYS A 105 31.22 -7.03 18.47
CA LYS A 105 31.17 -8.21 19.35
C LYS A 105 32.43 -9.06 19.25
N ALA A 106 32.93 -9.31 18.03
CA ALA A 106 34.13 -10.09 17.82
C ALA A 106 35.44 -9.30 18.00
N LYS A 107 35.36 -7.97 18.12
CA LYS A 107 36.52 -7.05 18.18
C LYS A 107 37.50 -7.26 17.02
N GLY A 108 36.96 -7.46 15.81
CA GLY A 108 37.76 -7.80 14.63
C GLY A 108 36.91 -8.11 13.41
N ASN A 109 37.52 -8.70 12.38
CA ASN A 109 36.80 -9.11 11.18
C ASN A 109 36.14 -10.48 11.37
N VAL A 110 34.91 -10.60 10.90
CA VAL A 110 34.17 -11.86 10.79
C VAL A 110 33.94 -12.15 9.33
N THR A 111 34.27 -13.37 8.90
CA THR A 111 34.00 -13.84 7.55
C THR A 111 32.68 -14.59 7.46
N TYR A 112 31.99 -14.45 6.33
CA TYR A 112 30.72 -15.13 6.04
C TYR A 112 30.77 -15.74 4.63
N SER A 113 30.24 -16.94 4.48
CA SER A 113 30.20 -17.65 3.19
C SER A 113 28.90 -17.39 2.47
N ASP A 114 29.00 -17.02 1.20
CA ASP A 114 27.86 -16.80 0.31
C ASP A 114 27.87 -17.86 -0.82
N PRO A 115 27.48 -19.10 -0.52
CA PRO A 115 27.58 -20.21 -1.46
C PRO A 115 26.66 -20.06 -2.67
N TYR A 116 25.69 -19.16 -2.63
CA TYR A 116 24.68 -18.95 -3.67
C TYR A 116 24.86 -17.63 -4.42
N PHE A 117 25.98 -16.93 -4.22
CA PHE A 117 26.34 -15.68 -4.90
C PHE A 117 26.14 -15.71 -6.43
N TRP A 118 26.30 -16.89 -7.06
CA TRP A 118 26.07 -17.05 -8.49
C TRP A 118 24.63 -16.73 -8.94
N LEU A 119 23.63 -16.79 -8.03
CA LEU A 119 22.24 -16.41 -8.30
C LEU A 119 22.04 -14.89 -8.43
N GLU A 120 23.02 -14.06 -8.06
CA GLU A 120 23.01 -12.61 -8.30
C GLU A 120 23.40 -12.25 -9.75
N GLY A 121 23.75 -13.26 -10.55
CA GLY A 121 24.07 -13.08 -11.96
C GLY A 121 22.87 -12.64 -12.81
N SER A 122 23.15 -12.39 -14.09
CA SER A 122 22.11 -12.00 -15.05
C SER A 122 21.04 -13.09 -15.17
N SER A 123 19.76 -12.69 -15.19
CA SER A 123 18.67 -13.60 -15.47
C SER A 123 18.78 -14.30 -16.83
N LYS A 124 19.68 -13.88 -17.73
CA LYS A 124 19.94 -14.58 -19.00
C LYS A 124 20.94 -15.75 -18.86
N ASP A 125 21.55 -15.93 -17.70
CA ASP A 125 22.46 -17.05 -17.45
C ASP A 125 21.70 -18.38 -17.50
N LYS A 126 22.23 -19.35 -18.26
CA LYS A 126 21.61 -20.66 -18.44
C LYS A 126 21.48 -21.44 -17.14
N SER A 127 22.46 -21.34 -16.24
CA SER A 127 22.43 -22.02 -14.94
C SER A 127 21.34 -21.44 -14.03
N ILE A 128 21.12 -20.12 -14.07
CA ILE A 128 20.06 -19.44 -13.31
C ILE A 128 18.68 -19.80 -13.89
N GLN A 129 18.55 -19.80 -15.21
CA GLN A 129 17.31 -20.24 -15.89
C GLN A 129 16.97 -21.70 -15.57
N GLN A 130 17.97 -22.57 -15.52
CA GLN A 130 17.78 -23.96 -15.11
C GLN A 130 17.32 -24.04 -13.64
N PHE A 131 17.96 -23.31 -12.73
CA PHE A 131 17.53 -23.26 -11.33
C PHE A 131 16.09 -22.76 -11.17
N ILE A 132 15.70 -21.70 -11.87
CA ILE A 132 14.32 -21.20 -11.88
C ILE A 132 13.35 -22.28 -12.38
N THR A 133 13.72 -22.99 -13.45
CA THR A 133 12.91 -24.07 -14.02
C THR A 133 12.74 -25.22 -13.03
N ASP A 134 13.83 -25.65 -12.41
CA ASP A 134 13.84 -26.76 -11.44
C ASP A 134 13.01 -26.42 -10.19
N GLN A 135 13.15 -25.20 -9.64
CA GLN A 135 12.37 -24.76 -8.47
C GLN A 135 10.88 -24.56 -8.81
N SER A 136 10.58 -24.01 -10.00
CA SER A 136 9.19 -23.86 -10.47
C SER A 136 8.52 -25.20 -10.62
N LYS A 137 9.22 -26.21 -11.17
CA LYS A 137 8.68 -27.56 -11.30
C LYS A 137 8.30 -28.19 -9.96
N VAL A 138 9.17 -28.12 -8.96
CA VAL A 138 8.87 -28.62 -7.60
C VAL A 138 7.63 -27.94 -7.03
N THR A 139 7.53 -26.62 -7.22
CA THR A 139 6.41 -25.81 -6.74
C THR A 139 5.12 -26.20 -7.44
N GLU A 140 5.14 -26.36 -8.77
CA GLU A 140 3.99 -26.80 -9.57
C GLU A 140 3.51 -28.18 -9.16
N ASP A 141 4.43 -29.15 -9.05
CA ASP A 141 4.14 -30.52 -8.63
C ASP A 141 3.49 -30.53 -7.23
N TYR A 142 3.99 -29.70 -6.29
CA TYR A 142 3.39 -29.53 -4.96
C TYR A 142 1.99 -28.90 -5.02
N VAL A 143 1.83 -27.80 -5.75
CA VAL A 143 0.57 -27.04 -5.85
C VAL A 143 -0.52 -27.85 -6.58
N GLN A 144 -0.15 -28.74 -7.51
CA GLN A 144 -1.10 -29.67 -8.14
C GLN A 144 -1.69 -30.66 -7.11
N GLY A 145 -0.94 -31.01 -6.06
CA GLY A 145 -1.41 -31.85 -4.96
C GLY A 145 -2.35 -31.13 -3.97
N CYS A 146 -2.49 -29.80 -4.04
CA CYS A 146 -3.31 -29.04 -3.12
C CYS A 146 -4.81 -29.27 -3.33
N ARG A 147 -5.47 -29.74 -2.29
CA ARG A 147 -6.93 -29.92 -2.26
C ARG A 147 -7.63 -28.56 -2.30
N ASN A 148 -8.82 -28.53 -2.91
CA ASN A 148 -9.68 -27.34 -2.99
C ASN A 148 -9.09 -26.14 -3.75
N LYS A 149 -7.93 -26.27 -4.43
CA LYS A 149 -7.36 -25.19 -5.25
C LYS A 149 -8.38 -24.60 -6.23
N GLY A 150 -9.14 -25.46 -6.93
CA GLY A 150 -10.19 -25.04 -7.86
C GLY A 150 -11.30 -24.22 -7.18
N ALA A 151 -11.84 -24.71 -6.06
CA ALA A 151 -12.88 -24.02 -5.31
C ALA A 151 -12.41 -22.68 -4.73
N ILE A 152 -11.14 -22.58 -4.28
CA ILE A 152 -10.56 -21.32 -3.81
C ILE A 152 -10.44 -20.33 -4.96
N ILE A 153 -9.93 -20.75 -6.13
CA ILE A 153 -9.84 -19.90 -7.31
C ILE A 153 -11.23 -19.40 -7.72
N GLU A 154 -12.20 -20.30 -7.80
CA GLU A 154 -13.59 -19.96 -8.14
C GLU A 154 -14.19 -18.94 -7.16
N SER A 155 -14.01 -19.16 -5.84
CA SER A 155 -14.48 -18.23 -4.81
C SER A 155 -13.81 -16.85 -4.93
N LEU A 156 -12.50 -16.79 -5.18
CA LEU A 156 -11.77 -15.53 -5.36
C LEU A 156 -12.19 -14.81 -6.64
N THR A 157 -12.40 -15.55 -7.73
CA THR A 157 -12.90 -15.01 -8.99
C THR A 157 -14.30 -14.44 -8.83
N ALA A 158 -15.21 -15.17 -8.17
CA ALA A 158 -16.55 -14.69 -7.88
C ALA A 158 -16.55 -13.46 -6.97
N ALA A 159 -15.68 -13.43 -5.95
CA ALA A 159 -15.55 -12.27 -5.05
C ALA A 159 -14.97 -11.03 -5.73
N SER A 160 -14.13 -11.21 -6.75
CA SER A 160 -13.54 -10.14 -7.56
C SER A 160 -14.45 -9.69 -8.71
N ASN A 161 -15.63 -10.30 -8.87
CA ASN A 161 -16.55 -10.02 -9.96
C ASN A 161 -17.44 -8.81 -9.66
N TYR A 162 -16.84 -7.62 -9.66
CA TYR A 162 -17.55 -6.35 -9.53
C TYR A 162 -16.81 -5.25 -10.30
N ASP A 163 -17.54 -4.19 -10.64
CA ASP A 163 -16.97 -3.01 -11.26
C ASP A 163 -16.33 -2.10 -10.20
N SER A 164 -15.08 -1.70 -10.42
CA SER A 164 -14.34 -0.84 -9.50
C SER A 164 -14.08 0.53 -10.12
N TYR A 165 -14.51 1.57 -9.44
CA TYR A 165 -14.21 2.96 -9.77
C TYR A 165 -12.99 3.42 -8.96
N GLY A 166 -11.96 3.91 -9.65
CA GLY A 166 -10.74 4.44 -9.05
C GLY A 166 -10.48 5.88 -9.46
N SER A 167 -9.60 6.56 -8.73
CA SER A 167 -9.09 7.90 -9.06
C SER A 167 -10.18 8.92 -9.42
N VAL A 168 -11.36 8.80 -8.81
CA VAL A 168 -12.50 9.68 -9.11
C VAL A 168 -12.14 11.08 -8.65
N SER A 169 -12.20 12.07 -9.54
CA SER A 169 -11.85 13.46 -9.25
C SER A 169 -12.75 14.42 -10.02
N LEU A 170 -13.13 15.54 -9.38
CA LEU A 170 -13.81 16.65 -10.02
C LEU A 170 -12.77 17.69 -10.49
N VAL A 171 -12.66 17.87 -11.80
CA VAL A 171 -11.78 18.86 -12.41
C VAL A 171 -12.51 20.19 -12.56
N SER A 172 -11.92 21.28 -12.06
CA SER A 172 -12.45 22.64 -12.21
C SER A 172 -11.48 23.52 -13.01
N SER A 173 -11.91 24.12 -14.11
CA SER A 173 -11.05 24.97 -14.94
C SER A 173 -10.91 26.38 -14.33
N ASN A 174 -9.68 26.92 -14.29
CA ASN A 174 -9.42 28.31 -13.88
C ASN A 174 -9.61 29.33 -15.02
N THR A 175 -9.93 28.88 -16.23
CA THR A 175 -10.13 29.75 -17.42
C THR A 175 -11.58 29.78 -17.89
N GLY A 176 -12.54 29.44 -17.02
CA GLY A 176 -13.98 29.51 -17.33
C GLY A 176 -14.56 28.31 -18.09
N GLY A 177 -13.87 27.17 -18.13
CA GLY A 177 -14.42 25.92 -18.67
C GLY A 177 -15.35 25.20 -17.70
N SER A 178 -16.34 24.47 -18.22
CA SER A 178 -17.24 23.63 -17.42
C SER A 178 -16.46 22.58 -16.63
N SER A 179 -16.84 22.36 -15.37
CA SER A 179 -16.28 21.28 -14.57
C SER A 179 -16.74 19.92 -15.09
N PHE A 180 -15.92 18.90 -14.90
CA PHE A 180 -16.21 17.53 -15.30
C PHE A 180 -15.51 16.54 -14.35
N TYR A 181 -16.02 15.32 -14.28
CA TYR A 181 -15.39 14.23 -13.55
C TYR A 181 -14.42 13.49 -14.46
N ILE A 182 -13.31 13.07 -13.86
CA ILE A 182 -12.40 12.06 -14.40
C ILE A 182 -12.37 10.89 -13.43
N PHE A 183 -12.34 9.66 -13.96
CA PHE A 183 -12.22 8.44 -13.16
C PHE A 183 -11.68 7.30 -13.99
N SER A 184 -11.12 6.29 -13.32
CA SER A 184 -10.82 5.00 -13.92
C SER A 184 -11.91 3.99 -13.56
N LEU A 185 -12.22 3.09 -14.47
CA LEU A 185 -13.20 2.03 -14.30
C LEU A 185 -12.57 0.70 -14.71
N SER A 186 -12.45 -0.20 -13.75
CA SER A 186 -12.17 -1.62 -14.00
C SER A 186 -13.50 -2.36 -14.03
N ARG A 187 -13.88 -2.90 -15.19
CA ARG A 187 -15.02 -3.81 -15.25
C ARG A 187 -14.63 -5.16 -14.67
N SER A 188 -15.61 -5.90 -14.17
CA SER A 188 -15.36 -7.27 -13.72
C SER A 188 -14.60 -8.10 -14.76
N GLY A 189 -13.53 -8.78 -14.32
CA GLY A 189 -12.66 -9.60 -15.17
C GLY A 189 -11.74 -8.82 -16.11
N ASN A 190 -11.88 -7.50 -16.20
CA ASN A 190 -11.10 -6.63 -17.08
C ASN A 190 -10.10 -5.80 -16.26
N GLN A 191 -8.83 -6.20 -16.35
CA GLN A 191 -7.69 -5.42 -15.91
C GLN A 191 -6.69 -5.35 -17.06
N PRO A 192 -6.07 -4.18 -17.33
CA PRO A 192 -6.16 -2.91 -16.57
C PRO A 192 -7.43 -2.06 -16.79
N PRO A 193 -7.64 -0.94 -16.04
CA PRO A 193 -8.83 -0.09 -16.17
C PRO A 193 -8.90 0.75 -17.45
N VAL A 194 -10.11 1.24 -17.75
CA VAL A 194 -10.37 2.27 -18.76
C VAL A 194 -10.71 3.59 -18.06
N TRP A 195 -10.17 4.71 -18.54
CA TRP A 195 -10.43 6.04 -18.02
C TRP A 195 -11.53 6.75 -18.79
N TYR A 196 -12.34 7.48 -18.05
CA TYR A 196 -13.54 8.17 -18.53
C TYR A 196 -13.49 9.65 -18.16
N THR A 197 -14.17 10.46 -18.97
CA THR A 197 -14.62 11.80 -18.58
C THR A 197 -16.14 11.85 -18.60
N ALA A 198 -16.73 12.54 -17.64
CA ALA A 198 -18.17 12.75 -17.57
C ALA A 198 -18.48 14.19 -17.18
N SER A 199 -19.46 14.81 -17.81
CA SER A 199 -20.01 16.07 -17.30
C SER A 199 -20.56 15.89 -15.89
N VAL A 200 -20.65 16.99 -15.13
CA VAL A 200 -21.27 16.95 -13.79
C VAL A 200 -22.70 16.40 -13.85
N ALA A 201 -23.46 16.72 -14.90
CA ALA A 201 -24.84 16.25 -15.05
C ALA A 201 -24.91 14.73 -15.28
N GLU A 202 -24.09 14.19 -16.17
CA GLU A 202 -24.03 12.75 -16.44
C GLU A 202 -23.59 11.96 -15.22
N PHE A 203 -22.55 12.43 -14.51
CA PHE A 203 -22.05 11.75 -13.32
C PHE A 203 -23.10 11.70 -12.21
N GLN A 204 -23.81 12.81 -11.99
CA GLN A 204 -24.89 12.86 -10.98
C GLN A 204 -26.12 12.05 -11.41
N ALA A 205 -26.39 11.92 -12.72
CA ALA A 205 -27.43 11.03 -13.21
C ALA A 205 -27.08 9.55 -12.96
N ALA A 206 -25.87 9.12 -13.35
CA ALA A 206 -25.40 7.76 -13.10
C ALA A 206 -25.40 7.42 -11.61
N LYS A 207 -25.01 8.37 -10.74
CA LYS A 207 -25.09 8.21 -9.29
C LYS A 207 -26.51 7.90 -8.78
N ARG A 208 -27.55 8.53 -9.34
CA ARG A 208 -28.95 8.24 -8.97
C ARG A 208 -29.40 6.84 -9.39
N GLU A 209 -28.76 6.30 -10.43
CA GLU A 209 -29.00 4.96 -10.97
C GLU A 209 -27.97 3.94 -10.46
N ASN A 210 -27.24 4.26 -9.38
CA ASN A 210 -26.19 3.43 -8.79
C ASN A 210 -25.15 2.95 -9.83
N PHE A 211 -24.82 3.80 -10.79
CA PHE A 211 -23.84 3.52 -11.85
C PHE A 211 -24.15 2.25 -12.66
N ALA A 212 -25.44 1.94 -12.88
CA ALA A 212 -25.88 0.83 -13.74
C ALA A 212 -25.21 0.89 -15.14
N THR A 213 -25.01 2.10 -15.66
CA THR A 213 -24.14 2.40 -16.79
C THR A 213 -23.05 3.39 -16.36
N PRO A 214 -21.82 3.28 -16.90
CA PRO A 214 -20.78 4.27 -16.65
C PRO A 214 -21.19 5.62 -17.24
N PRO A 215 -21.01 6.73 -16.51
CA PRO A 215 -21.29 8.05 -17.04
C PRO A 215 -20.21 8.49 -18.02
N GLY A 216 -20.62 9.25 -19.03
CA GLY A 216 -19.71 9.91 -19.98
C GLY A 216 -18.99 8.94 -20.91
N GLU A 217 -17.83 9.36 -21.42
CA GLU A 217 -17.15 8.70 -22.54
C GLU A 217 -15.76 8.19 -22.13
N PRO A 218 -15.35 6.99 -22.58
CA PRO A 218 -14.00 6.49 -22.37
C PRO A 218 -13.01 7.25 -23.26
N PHE A 219 -11.83 7.57 -22.72
CA PHE A 219 -10.78 8.26 -23.48
C PHE A 219 -9.40 7.57 -23.42
N LEU A 220 -9.13 6.70 -22.44
CA LEU A 220 -7.86 5.96 -22.31
C LEU A 220 -8.10 4.53 -21.84
N ASP A 221 -7.73 3.54 -22.63
CA ASP A 221 -7.64 2.14 -22.20
C ASP A 221 -6.19 1.81 -21.81
N GLU A 222 -5.96 1.51 -20.53
CA GLU A 222 -4.61 1.21 -20.03
C GLU A 222 -4.02 -0.06 -20.66
N ALA A 223 -4.84 -0.98 -21.20
CA ALA A 223 -4.37 -2.19 -21.85
C ALA A 223 -3.54 -1.88 -23.11
N LEU A 224 -3.70 -0.67 -23.65
CA LEU A 224 -2.99 -0.18 -24.82
C LEU A 224 -1.66 0.50 -24.50
N LEU A 225 -1.30 0.64 -23.21
CA LEU A 225 -0.06 1.30 -22.78
C LEU A 225 1.19 0.44 -22.99
N SER A 226 1.04 -0.86 -23.22
CA SER A 226 2.16 -1.78 -23.48
C SER A 226 1.71 -2.92 -24.37
N THR A 227 2.65 -3.53 -25.09
CA THR A 227 2.35 -4.63 -26.02
C THR A 227 1.80 -5.87 -25.31
N ASP A 228 2.23 -6.11 -24.07
CA ASP A 228 1.78 -7.22 -23.21
C ASP A 228 0.63 -6.84 -22.27
N GLY A 229 0.19 -5.58 -22.29
CA GLY A 229 -0.88 -5.06 -21.44
C GLY A 229 -0.52 -5.01 -19.95
N SER A 230 0.77 -5.07 -19.58
CA SER A 230 1.23 -5.06 -18.18
C SER A 230 1.43 -3.67 -17.59
N ALA A 231 1.63 -2.65 -18.42
CA ALA A 231 1.88 -1.29 -17.96
C ALA A 231 0.65 -0.65 -17.29
N ARG A 232 0.88 0.18 -16.27
CA ARG A 232 -0.17 0.81 -15.45
C ARG A 232 0.08 2.29 -15.28
N ILE A 233 -0.99 3.06 -15.09
CA ILE A 233 -0.88 4.47 -14.69
C ILE A 233 -0.69 4.55 -13.17
N LEU A 234 0.41 5.16 -12.72
CA LEU A 234 0.69 5.36 -11.30
C LEU A 234 0.22 6.74 -10.79
N TYR A 235 0.45 7.79 -11.58
CA TYR A 235 0.09 9.16 -11.20
C TYR A 235 -0.60 9.86 -12.35
N THR A 236 -1.51 10.76 -12.02
CA THR A 236 -2.20 11.60 -12.99
C THR A 236 -2.28 13.05 -12.55
N ARG A 237 -2.31 13.96 -13.51
CA ARG A 237 -2.65 15.37 -13.30
C ARG A 237 -3.46 15.89 -14.49
N VAL A 238 -4.24 16.92 -14.22
CA VAL A 238 -4.97 17.65 -15.26
C VAL A 238 -4.44 19.08 -15.31
N SER A 239 -4.24 19.60 -16.53
CA SER A 239 -3.76 20.96 -16.71
C SER A 239 -4.74 21.99 -16.13
N PRO A 240 -4.28 23.19 -15.74
CA PRO A 240 -5.16 24.18 -15.13
C PRO A 240 -6.37 24.56 -16.00
N ASN A 241 -6.19 24.63 -17.32
CA ASN A 241 -7.29 24.91 -18.25
C ASN A 241 -8.25 23.73 -18.47
N GLY A 242 -7.98 22.55 -17.91
CA GLY A 242 -8.81 21.35 -18.02
C GLY A 242 -8.67 20.59 -19.35
N LYS A 243 -7.67 20.91 -20.18
CA LYS A 243 -7.56 20.36 -21.54
C LYS A 243 -6.60 19.18 -21.69
N ILE A 244 -5.55 19.13 -20.87
CA ILE A 244 -4.47 18.14 -20.97
C ILE A 244 -4.51 17.23 -19.76
N PHE A 245 -4.48 15.93 -20.02
CA PHE A 245 -4.29 14.87 -19.04
C PHE A 245 -2.85 14.39 -19.10
N SER A 246 -2.11 14.51 -18.00
CA SER A 246 -0.78 13.94 -17.87
C SER A 246 -0.82 12.71 -16.97
N TYR A 247 -0.03 11.70 -17.30
CA TYR A 247 -0.03 10.44 -16.58
C TYR A 247 1.34 9.77 -16.63
N LEU A 248 1.76 9.19 -15.50
CA LEU A 248 2.99 8.40 -15.38
C LEU A 248 2.66 6.94 -15.65
N VAL A 249 3.28 6.36 -16.67
CA VAL A 249 3.15 4.93 -16.99
C VAL A 249 4.34 4.18 -16.41
N ILE A 250 4.05 3.14 -15.63
CA ILE A 250 5.05 2.21 -15.10
C ILE A 250 4.85 0.82 -15.70
N GLY A 251 5.95 0.18 -16.12
CA GLY A 251 5.95 -1.22 -16.58
C GLY A 251 6.45 -2.18 -15.49
N ALA A 252 7.09 -3.27 -15.92
CA ALA A 252 7.76 -4.21 -15.01
C ALA A 252 9.06 -3.68 -14.39
N GLY A 253 9.59 -2.55 -14.89
CA GLY A 253 10.79 -1.89 -14.38
C GLY A 253 10.52 -0.83 -13.31
N GLU A 254 11.59 -0.27 -12.74
CA GLU A 254 11.53 0.72 -11.67
C GLU A 254 11.44 2.18 -12.16
N VAL A 255 11.52 2.40 -13.48
CA VAL A 255 11.44 3.72 -14.11
C VAL A 255 10.12 3.83 -14.86
N GLY A 256 9.42 4.96 -14.70
CA GLY A 256 8.19 5.28 -15.40
C GLY A 256 8.35 6.48 -16.33
N ASP A 257 7.53 6.52 -17.37
CA ASP A 257 7.54 7.57 -18.39
C ASP A 257 6.29 8.46 -18.27
N TRP A 258 6.48 9.78 -18.34
CA TRP A 258 5.36 10.73 -18.34
C TRP A 258 4.81 10.92 -19.75
N TYR A 259 3.51 10.72 -19.87
CA TYR A 259 2.74 10.99 -21.06
C TYR A 259 1.76 12.13 -20.82
N PHE A 260 1.34 12.73 -21.92
CA PHE A 260 0.46 13.88 -21.93
C PHE A 260 -0.44 13.76 -23.15
N ARG A 261 -1.71 14.08 -22.96
CA ARG A 261 -2.70 14.00 -24.03
C ARG A 261 -3.81 15.00 -23.84
N TYR A 262 -4.44 15.40 -24.94
CA TYR A 262 -5.72 16.08 -24.85
C TYR A 262 -6.83 15.07 -24.56
N PHE A 263 -7.89 15.50 -23.85
CA PHE A 263 -9.05 14.64 -23.57
C PHE A 263 -9.83 14.24 -24.83
N ASP A 264 -9.77 15.04 -25.89
CA ASP A 264 -10.37 14.74 -27.20
C ASP A 264 -9.50 13.82 -28.08
N SER A 265 -8.25 13.57 -27.68
CA SER A 265 -7.38 12.60 -28.33
C SER A 265 -7.62 11.24 -27.69
N ILE A 266 -8.55 10.45 -28.25
CA ILE A 266 -9.02 9.18 -27.69
C ILE A 266 -8.00 8.04 -27.95
N LEU A 267 -7.68 7.22 -26.92
CA LEU A 267 -6.91 5.97 -27.02
C LEU A 267 -7.74 4.83 -26.45
N ILE A 268 -8.72 4.38 -27.23
CA ILE A 268 -9.58 3.22 -26.91
C ILE A 268 -9.46 2.12 -27.97
N ASN A 269 -8.78 2.41 -29.09
CA ASN A 269 -8.53 1.48 -30.19
C ASN A 269 -7.05 1.51 -30.56
N LYS A 270 -6.48 0.35 -30.92
CA LYS A 270 -5.05 0.24 -31.30
C LYS A 270 -4.73 1.14 -32.50
N SER A 271 -4.06 2.26 -32.26
CA SER A 271 -3.30 2.96 -33.29
C SER A 271 -1.90 3.33 -32.77
N LYS A 272 -0.91 2.92 -33.56
CA LYS A 272 0.57 3.08 -33.50
C LYS A 272 1.27 3.26 -32.14
N ALA A 273 2.06 2.21 -31.86
CA ALA A 273 3.38 2.13 -31.21
C ALA A 273 3.75 3.18 -30.14
N PHE A 274 3.89 2.65 -28.93
CA PHE A 274 4.71 3.16 -27.84
C PHE A 274 6.14 3.45 -28.32
N LEU A 275 6.61 4.68 -28.17
CA LEU A 275 8.02 5.01 -28.31
C LEU A 275 8.65 4.95 -26.92
N ALA A 276 9.40 3.88 -26.65
CA ALA A 276 10.25 3.78 -25.49
C ALA A 276 11.43 4.75 -25.63
N GLY A 277 11.75 5.48 -24.57
CA GLY A 277 12.88 6.41 -24.60
C GLY A 277 13.13 7.13 -23.28
N GLY A 278 13.64 6.40 -22.28
CA GLY A 278 14.28 6.97 -21.11
C GLY A 278 15.73 6.50 -21.03
N GLN A 279 16.70 7.41 -21.13
CA GLN A 279 18.05 7.17 -20.62
C GLN A 279 18.04 7.49 -19.12
N ASP A 280 18.77 6.70 -18.33
CA ASP A 280 19.11 7.09 -16.97
C ASP A 280 20.03 8.32 -17.02
N LEU A 281 19.50 9.48 -16.62
CA LEU A 281 20.17 10.77 -16.67
C LEU A 281 20.61 11.25 -15.26
N GLY A 282 20.48 10.40 -14.24
CA GLY A 282 20.53 10.79 -12.83
C GLY A 282 19.34 11.66 -12.40
N TYR A 283 19.29 12.09 -11.14
CA TYR A 283 18.21 12.96 -10.65
C TYR A 283 18.35 14.38 -11.20
N LYS A 284 17.69 14.64 -12.33
CA LYS A 284 17.55 15.98 -12.92
C LYS A 284 16.07 16.35 -12.98
N ILE A 285 15.77 17.62 -12.69
CA ILE A 285 14.45 18.18 -12.97
C ILE A 285 14.60 19.02 -14.22
N ARG A 286 13.73 18.76 -15.19
CA ARG A 286 13.71 19.45 -16.47
C ARG A 286 12.37 20.13 -16.70
N TYR A 287 12.41 21.24 -17.41
CA TYR A 287 11.27 21.97 -17.91
C TYR A 287 11.06 21.59 -19.38
N HIS A 288 9.95 20.92 -19.66
CA HIS A 288 9.54 20.54 -21.00
C HIS A 288 8.61 21.60 -21.60
N VAL A 289 8.92 22.07 -22.82
CA VAL A 289 8.00 22.90 -23.59
C VAL A 289 7.11 22.00 -24.42
N TRP A 290 5.81 22.04 -24.15
CA TRP A 290 4.82 21.23 -24.85
C TRP A 290 4.96 21.32 -26.38
N GLY A 291 4.96 20.17 -27.05
CA GLY A 291 5.10 20.06 -28.51
C GLY A 291 6.55 20.10 -29.02
N THR A 292 7.55 20.13 -28.13
CA THR A 292 8.97 20.02 -28.50
C THR A 292 9.51 18.60 -28.25
N ASN A 293 10.68 18.27 -28.81
CA ASN A 293 11.33 16.98 -28.53
C ASN A 293 12.03 17.03 -27.16
N SER A 294 12.01 15.93 -26.38
CA SER A 294 12.61 15.87 -25.03
C SER A 294 14.11 16.14 -24.99
N SER A 295 14.82 16.00 -26.11
CA SER A 295 16.22 16.44 -26.25
C SER A 295 16.41 17.95 -26.09
N ARG A 296 15.34 18.74 -26.21
CA ARG A 296 15.32 20.21 -26.01
C ARG A 296 14.90 20.62 -24.61
N ASP A 297 14.63 19.65 -23.72
CA ASP A 297 14.19 19.94 -22.36
C ASP A 297 15.27 20.70 -21.59
N ILE A 298 14.84 21.78 -20.93
CA ILE A 298 15.73 22.69 -20.22
C ILE A 298 15.97 22.11 -18.83
N THR A 299 17.22 21.86 -18.46
CA THR A 299 17.54 21.45 -17.07
C THR A 299 17.37 22.65 -16.15
N VAL A 300 16.51 22.51 -15.14
CA VAL A 300 16.27 23.55 -14.12
C VAL A 300 16.99 23.22 -12.81
N PHE A 301 17.15 21.93 -12.50
CA PHE A 301 17.85 21.46 -11.31
C PHE A 301 18.64 20.19 -11.66
N ASP A 302 19.89 20.13 -11.18
CA ASP A 302 20.75 18.97 -11.29
C ASP A 302 21.21 18.57 -9.88
N SER A 303 20.89 17.35 -9.47
CA SER A 303 21.26 16.80 -8.16
C SER A 303 22.76 16.83 -7.89
N LYS A 304 23.62 16.84 -8.93
CA LYS A 304 25.08 16.99 -8.76
C LYS A 304 25.47 18.31 -8.09
N ASN A 305 24.62 19.32 -8.20
CA ASN A 305 24.84 20.64 -7.61
C ASN A 305 24.15 20.78 -6.24
N ALA A 306 23.49 19.74 -5.75
CA ALA A 306 22.67 19.78 -4.54
C ALA A 306 23.44 19.55 -3.23
N GLY A 307 24.76 19.33 -3.30
CA GLY A 307 25.63 19.18 -2.14
C GLY A 307 26.05 17.73 -1.87
N GLU A 308 26.52 17.49 -0.64
CA GLU A 308 27.07 16.21 -0.18
C GLU A 308 26.09 15.04 -0.39
N TYR A 309 24.80 15.27 -0.14
CA TYR A 309 23.75 14.27 -0.31
C TYR A 309 23.10 14.30 -1.70
N GLY A 310 23.63 15.12 -2.61
CA GLY A 310 22.99 15.44 -3.87
C GLY A 310 22.67 14.21 -4.71
N SER A 311 23.68 13.36 -4.92
CA SER A 311 23.60 12.16 -5.77
C SER A 311 22.90 10.96 -5.15
N VAL A 312 22.61 10.99 -3.84
CA VAL A 312 21.98 9.88 -3.10
C VAL A 312 20.58 10.22 -2.61
N SER A 313 20.10 11.44 -2.85
CA SER A 313 18.75 11.88 -2.48
C SER A 313 17.75 11.68 -3.62
N TYR A 314 16.49 11.47 -3.26
CA TYR A 314 15.35 11.47 -4.18
C TYR A 314 14.72 12.85 -4.22
N TYR A 315 14.37 13.34 -5.41
CA TYR A 315 13.82 14.68 -5.58
C TYR A 315 12.37 14.66 -6.02
N TYR A 316 11.54 15.41 -5.30
CA TYR A 316 10.15 15.66 -5.66
C TYR A 316 9.95 17.13 -5.99
N THR A 317 8.97 17.39 -6.85
CA THR A 317 8.59 18.74 -7.24
C THR A 317 7.15 19.03 -6.85
N HIS A 318 6.89 20.30 -6.53
CA HIS A 318 5.54 20.80 -6.34
C HIS A 318 5.42 22.16 -7.03
N VAL A 319 4.43 22.32 -7.90
CA VAL A 319 4.18 23.56 -8.64
C VAL A 319 2.94 24.24 -8.06
N SER A 320 2.96 25.56 -7.92
CA SER A 320 1.78 26.30 -7.47
C SER A 320 0.66 26.26 -8.50
N VAL A 321 -0.59 26.40 -8.05
CA VAL A 321 -1.77 26.35 -8.92
C VAL A 321 -1.75 27.43 -10.01
N ASP A 322 -1.18 28.59 -9.69
CA ASP A 322 -0.98 29.69 -10.64
C ASP A 322 0.22 29.47 -11.59
N GLY A 323 0.94 28.35 -11.46
CA GLY A 323 2.10 27.99 -12.26
C GLY A 323 3.35 28.83 -12.00
N ARG A 324 3.32 29.77 -11.04
CA ARG A 324 4.43 30.71 -10.81
C ARG A 324 5.59 30.07 -10.05
N TRP A 325 5.32 29.28 -9.03
CA TRP A 325 6.34 28.73 -8.13
C TRP A 325 6.61 27.25 -8.42
N LEU A 326 7.89 26.90 -8.45
CA LEU A 326 8.39 25.52 -8.40
C LEU A 326 9.10 25.31 -7.06
N ILE A 327 8.68 24.29 -6.32
CA ILE A 327 9.36 23.79 -5.13
C ILE A 327 10.09 22.50 -5.50
N VAL A 328 11.34 22.37 -5.05
CA VAL A 328 12.16 21.17 -5.17
C VAL A 328 12.50 20.68 -3.78
N SER A 329 12.17 19.42 -3.49
CA SER A 329 12.39 18.78 -2.19
C SER A 329 13.29 17.55 -2.39
N GLY A 330 14.49 17.57 -1.81
CA GLY A 330 15.42 16.45 -1.79
C GLY A 330 15.30 15.67 -0.48
N TYR A 331 15.03 14.36 -0.57
CA TYR A 331 14.90 13.44 0.56
C TYR A 331 16.12 12.53 0.61
N HIS A 332 16.80 12.52 1.76
CA HIS A 332 18.04 11.75 1.91
C HIS A 332 17.79 10.24 2.06
N ASP A 333 16.68 9.85 2.66
CA ASP A 333 16.34 8.46 2.95
C ASP A 333 14.83 8.22 2.87
N ALA A 334 14.43 6.94 2.95
CA ALA A 334 13.03 6.52 2.89
C ALA A 334 12.21 6.88 4.14
N SER A 335 12.82 7.46 5.19
CA SER A 335 12.09 7.81 6.42
C SER A 335 11.23 9.07 6.25
N ASN A 336 11.42 9.83 5.16
CA ASN A 336 10.75 11.10 4.87
C ASN A 336 10.89 12.17 5.98
N ASN A 337 11.76 11.94 6.97
CA ASN A 337 11.89 12.81 8.14
C ASN A 337 12.91 13.92 7.95
N ASN A 338 13.65 13.89 6.84
CA ASN A 338 14.84 14.70 6.63
C ASN A 338 14.80 15.19 5.17
N VAL A 339 14.53 16.49 4.96
CA VAL A 339 14.37 17.06 3.61
C VAL A 339 15.09 18.40 3.44
N ALA A 340 15.79 18.58 2.32
CA ALA A 340 16.25 19.89 1.85
C ALA A 340 15.25 20.46 0.83
N VAL A 341 14.79 21.69 1.02
CA VAL A 341 13.72 22.31 0.22
C VAL A 341 14.14 23.68 -0.31
N TYR A 342 14.03 23.82 -1.63
CA TYR A 342 14.33 25.04 -2.38
C TYR A 342 13.12 25.45 -3.22
N ALA A 343 13.01 26.74 -3.52
CA ALA A 343 11.95 27.28 -4.36
C ALA A 343 12.48 28.25 -5.41
N THR A 344 11.81 28.29 -6.57
CA THR A 344 12.11 29.21 -7.66
C THR A 344 10.84 29.67 -8.38
N LEU A 345 10.93 30.78 -9.11
CA LEU A 345 9.86 31.25 -10.00
C LEU A 345 10.02 30.68 -11.41
N LEU A 346 8.98 30.07 -11.96
CA LEU A 346 8.90 29.72 -13.38
C LEU A 346 8.48 30.92 -14.25
N ILE A 347 7.76 31.88 -13.67
CA ILE A 347 7.29 33.11 -14.33
C ILE A 347 7.95 34.32 -13.69
N GLY A 348 8.55 35.20 -14.49
CA GLY A 348 9.28 36.38 -14.03
C GLY A 348 10.80 36.26 -14.06
N GLN A 349 11.32 35.13 -14.55
CA GLN A 349 12.72 34.95 -14.93
C GLN A 349 12.83 33.99 -16.13
N THR A 350 13.99 33.95 -16.76
CA THR A 350 14.26 32.98 -17.83
C THR A 350 14.50 31.59 -17.25
N VAL A 351 13.68 30.62 -17.66
CA VAL A 351 13.85 29.21 -17.27
C VAL A 351 15.15 28.67 -17.89
N SER A 352 16.10 28.28 -17.04
CA SER A 352 17.42 27.80 -17.43
C SER A 352 18.12 27.12 -16.24
N GLU A 353 19.32 26.59 -16.45
CA GLU A 353 20.18 26.10 -15.36
C GLU A 353 20.70 27.22 -14.44
N ASN A 354 20.60 28.47 -14.87
CA ASN A 354 21.12 29.67 -14.19
C ASN A 354 20.02 30.47 -13.47
N MET A 355 18.91 29.82 -13.10
CA MET A 355 17.81 30.45 -12.37
C MET A 355 18.24 30.93 -10.98
N LYS A 356 17.51 31.92 -10.45
CA LYS A 356 17.61 32.32 -9.05
C LYS A 356 16.76 31.40 -8.16
N TRP A 357 17.19 31.21 -6.92
CA TRP A 357 16.56 30.29 -5.98
C TRP A 357 16.50 30.89 -4.58
N ILE A 358 15.51 30.46 -3.80
CA ILE A 358 15.44 30.67 -2.35
C ILE A 358 15.53 29.32 -1.64
N SER A 359 16.14 29.29 -0.45
CA SER A 359 16.08 28.13 0.44
C SER A 359 14.98 28.29 1.48
N LEU A 360 14.23 27.20 1.68
CA LEU A 360 13.20 27.11 2.71
C LEU A 360 13.73 26.30 3.89
N ALA A 361 14.36 25.16 3.59
CA ALA A 361 15.05 24.29 4.54
C ALA A 361 16.34 23.77 3.88
N PRO A 362 17.53 24.23 4.30
CA PRO A 362 18.79 23.92 3.62
C PRO A 362 19.41 22.58 4.05
N SER A 363 18.75 21.86 4.97
CA SER A 363 19.33 20.71 5.65
C SER A 363 18.29 19.66 6.00
N TYR A 364 18.79 18.46 6.22
CA TYR A 364 18.07 17.22 6.45
C TYR A 364 17.70 17.03 7.92
N ASP A 365 17.03 18.01 8.54
CA ASP A 365 16.81 18.00 10.01
C ASP A 365 15.35 17.70 10.41
N TYR A 366 14.42 17.91 9.47
CA TYR A 366 12.98 17.71 9.67
C TYR A 366 12.29 17.51 8.31
N SER A 367 11.01 17.14 8.33
CA SER A 367 10.17 16.91 7.15
C SER A 367 9.43 18.17 6.72
N LEU A 368 9.17 18.31 5.42
CA LEU A 368 8.32 19.34 4.82
C LEU A 368 7.53 18.72 3.68
N LEU A 369 6.41 18.10 4.02
CA LEU A 369 5.49 17.53 3.04
C LEU A 369 4.58 18.63 2.47
N PRO A 370 4.53 18.81 1.14
CA PRO A 370 3.68 19.82 0.52
C PRO A 370 2.19 19.60 0.84
N ALA A 371 1.51 20.64 1.33
CA ALA A 371 0.04 20.67 1.45
C ALA A 371 -0.61 21.56 0.37
N GLY A 372 0.11 22.57 -0.12
CA GLY A 372 -0.33 23.42 -1.22
C GLY A 372 0.40 24.76 -1.24
N ILE A 373 0.31 25.47 -2.36
CA ILE A 373 0.87 26.82 -2.50
C ILE A 373 -0.26 27.74 -2.95
N ILE A 374 -0.58 28.71 -2.11
CA ILE A 374 -1.60 29.72 -2.40
C ILE A 374 -0.89 31.07 -2.45
N ASN A 375 -0.89 31.68 -3.64
CA ASN A 375 -0.12 32.88 -3.93
C ASN A 375 1.37 32.65 -3.61
N ASP A 376 1.94 33.43 -2.68
CA ASP A 376 3.34 33.27 -2.24
C ASP A 376 3.43 32.65 -0.83
N THR A 377 2.44 31.83 -0.45
CA THR A 377 2.43 31.12 0.83
C THR A 377 2.43 29.61 0.58
N TYR A 378 3.47 28.95 1.08
CA TYR A 378 3.62 27.50 1.01
C TYR A 378 3.12 26.86 2.32
N TYR A 379 2.11 26.02 2.21
CA TYR A 379 1.58 25.23 3.32
C TYR A 379 2.24 23.86 3.33
N VAL A 380 2.67 23.43 4.50
CA VAL A 380 3.43 22.19 4.69
C VAL A 380 2.97 21.43 5.92
N SER A 381 2.97 20.10 5.85
CA SER A 381 3.01 19.25 7.02
C SER A 381 4.47 19.02 7.42
N THR A 382 4.81 19.22 8.68
CA THR A 382 6.20 19.16 9.17
C THR A 382 6.29 18.53 10.55
N ASN A 383 7.36 17.77 10.80
CA ASN A 383 7.70 17.24 12.12
C ASN A 383 8.64 18.16 12.93
N ARG A 384 8.96 19.36 12.40
CA ARG A 384 9.84 20.34 13.07
C ARG A 384 9.26 20.73 14.43
N ASP A 385 9.98 20.40 15.49
CA ASP A 385 9.56 20.61 16.89
C ASP A 385 8.20 19.95 17.22
N ALA A 386 7.77 18.96 16.43
CA ALA A 386 6.47 18.31 16.50
C ALA A 386 6.56 16.85 16.01
N PRO A 387 6.97 15.88 16.85
CA PRO A 387 7.17 14.48 16.46
C PRO A 387 5.97 13.78 15.79
N ASN A 388 4.73 14.22 16.06
CA ASN A 388 3.49 13.74 15.43
C ASN A 388 3.03 14.62 14.26
N SER A 389 3.91 15.49 13.77
CA SER A 389 3.66 16.51 12.75
C SER A 389 2.68 17.61 13.14
N LYS A 390 2.81 18.75 12.46
CA LYS A 390 1.93 19.91 12.51
C LYS A 390 1.78 20.48 11.11
N VAL A 391 0.79 21.35 10.88
CA VAL A 391 0.71 22.12 9.63
C VAL A 391 1.23 23.53 9.87
N ALA A 392 2.20 23.94 9.08
CA ALA A 392 2.76 25.28 9.10
C ALA A 392 2.62 25.95 7.74
N LYS A 393 2.78 27.28 7.73
CA LYS A 393 2.90 28.08 6.52
C LYS A 393 4.26 28.78 6.47
N ILE A 394 4.78 28.90 5.26
CA ILE A 394 6.06 29.52 4.93
C ILE A 394 5.81 30.60 3.88
N LYS A 395 6.31 31.81 4.10
CA LYS A 395 6.28 32.87 3.07
C LYS A 395 7.38 32.60 2.05
N LEU A 396 7.01 32.54 0.78
CA LEU A 396 7.96 32.48 -0.34
C LEU A 396 8.47 33.90 -0.64
N ASP A 397 9.57 34.28 -0.01
CA ASP A 397 10.14 35.63 -0.10
C ASP A 397 11.17 35.73 -1.25
N TRP A 398 10.69 36.17 -2.41
CA TRP A 398 11.53 36.29 -3.61
C TRP A 398 12.65 37.34 -3.47
N SER A 399 12.58 38.27 -2.51
CA SER A 399 13.65 39.26 -2.30
C SER A 399 14.98 38.61 -1.89
N LYS A 400 14.93 37.37 -1.36
CA LYS A 400 16.10 36.56 -0.97
C LYS A 400 16.70 35.75 -2.12
N ALA A 401 16.08 35.79 -3.30
CA ALA A 401 16.45 34.93 -4.42
C ALA A 401 17.82 35.31 -4.98
N ARG A 402 18.70 34.31 -5.11
CA ARG A 402 20.02 34.48 -5.71
C ARG A 402 20.36 33.32 -6.62
N GLN A 403 21.18 33.60 -7.63
CA GLN A 403 21.77 32.56 -8.47
C GLN A 403 22.89 31.90 -7.68
N VAL A 404 22.96 30.58 -7.74
CA VAL A 404 23.98 29.78 -7.04
C VAL A 404 24.57 28.76 -7.98
N LYS A 405 25.85 28.41 -7.76
CA LYS A 405 26.47 27.30 -8.48
C LYS A 405 26.16 25.97 -7.82
N LYS A 406 26.16 25.96 -6.49
CA LYS A 406 25.75 24.83 -5.65
C LYS A 406 24.60 25.26 -4.75
N PHE A 407 23.57 24.42 -4.62
CA PHE A 407 22.43 24.69 -3.73
C PHE A 407 22.85 24.76 -2.26
N THR A 408 24.00 24.17 -1.88
CA THR A 408 24.60 24.34 -0.56
C THR A 408 25.03 25.77 -0.25
N GLU A 409 25.05 26.69 -1.21
CA GLU A 409 25.24 28.13 -0.96
C GLU A 409 23.96 28.79 -0.38
N LEU A 410 22.81 28.12 -0.49
CA LEU A 410 21.52 28.60 0.03
C LEU A 410 21.27 28.06 1.45
N GLN A 411 21.88 28.70 2.45
CA GLN A 411 21.78 28.29 3.86
C GLN A 411 20.66 28.98 4.65
N ASP A 412 19.85 29.81 3.99
CA ASP A 412 18.73 30.49 4.64
C ASP A 412 17.68 29.49 5.12
N ARG A 413 17.15 29.72 6.31
CA ARG A 413 15.97 29.01 6.83
C ARG A 413 14.79 29.95 6.80
N SER A 414 13.70 29.51 6.21
CA SER A 414 12.47 30.30 6.21
C SER A 414 11.75 30.18 7.56
N GLU A 415 11.12 31.28 7.97
CA GLU A 415 10.24 31.29 9.13
C GLU A 415 9.02 30.40 8.87
N MET A 416 8.65 29.61 9.88
CA MET A 416 7.47 28.73 9.84
C MET A 416 6.48 29.20 10.88
N ILE A 417 5.27 29.52 10.42
CA ILE A 417 4.17 29.92 11.30
C ILE A 417 3.20 28.75 11.39
N ASP A 418 2.98 28.27 12.60
CA ASP A 418 2.05 27.16 12.84
C ASP A 418 0.61 27.58 12.52
N VAL A 419 -0.05 26.78 11.70
CA VAL A 419 -1.46 26.95 11.30
C VAL A 419 -2.34 25.94 12.03
N ILE A 420 -1.84 24.71 12.15
CA ILE A 420 -2.47 23.63 12.90
C ILE A 420 -1.41 23.05 13.82
N PRO A 421 -1.55 23.17 15.16
CA PRO A 421 -0.55 22.66 16.10
C PRO A 421 -0.49 21.13 16.09
N GLU A 422 0.60 20.58 16.63
CA GLU A 422 0.74 19.15 16.86
C GLU A 422 -0.40 18.62 17.73
N ARG A 423 -0.94 17.45 17.35
CA ARG A 423 -1.92 16.73 18.16
C ARG A 423 -1.33 15.44 18.70
N LYS A 424 -1.20 15.37 20.02
CA LYS A 424 -0.69 14.18 20.72
C LYS A 424 -1.66 13.00 20.67
N ASP A 425 -2.95 13.28 20.47
CA ASP A 425 -4.05 12.32 20.43
C ASP A 425 -4.47 11.94 18.99
N ALA A 426 -3.95 12.63 17.98
CA ALA A 426 -4.17 12.26 16.60
C ALA A 426 -3.30 11.04 16.28
N LEU A 427 -3.90 9.85 16.33
CA LEU A 427 -3.45 8.72 15.49
C LEU A 427 -3.30 9.24 14.06
N ILE A 428 -2.35 8.70 13.28
CA ILE A 428 -2.14 9.07 11.87
C ILE A 428 -3.40 8.72 11.06
N ILE A 429 -4.37 9.61 11.16
CA ILE A 429 -5.60 9.75 10.42
C ILE A 429 -5.79 11.26 10.47
N PHE A 430 -5.35 11.91 9.39
CA PHE A 430 -5.35 13.36 9.18
C PHE A 430 -6.45 14.06 9.99
N ASN A 431 -6.07 14.67 11.11
CA ASN A 431 -6.99 15.53 11.85
C ASN A 431 -6.18 16.66 12.46
N GLY A 432 -6.24 17.82 11.81
CA GLY A 432 -5.98 19.07 12.49
C GLY A 432 -7.04 19.36 13.55
N LYS A 433 -7.17 20.62 13.98
CA LYS A 433 -8.26 21.08 14.84
C LYS A 433 -9.57 20.47 14.34
N LEU A 434 -10.19 19.56 15.11
CA LEU A 434 -11.31 18.76 14.65
C LEU A 434 -12.51 19.70 14.41
N ILE A 435 -12.65 20.19 13.17
CA ILE A 435 -13.86 20.94 12.77
C ILE A 435 -15.03 19.94 12.72
N ARG A 436 -14.80 18.74 12.17
CA ARG A 436 -15.79 17.66 12.02
C ARG A 436 -15.07 16.34 11.68
N ARG A 437 -15.54 15.20 12.22
CA ARG A 437 -15.12 13.87 11.75
C ARG A 437 -15.79 13.60 10.40
N LEU A 438 -15.02 13.57 9.32
CA LEU A 438 -15.49 13.29 7.96
C LEU A 438 -15.55 11.79 7.63
N VAL A 439 -14.79 11.00 8.39
CA VAL A 439 -14.67 9.55 8.23
C VAL A 439 -15.85 8.85 8.92
N PRO A 440 -16.41 7.77 8.35
CA PRO A 440 -17.39 6.91 9.03
C PRO A 440 -16.93 6.51 10.45
N LYS A 441 -17.88 6.16 11.33
CA LYS A 441 -17.53 5.61 12.66
C LYS A 441 -16.85 4.24 12.59
N GLU A 442 -16.93 3.59 11.43
CA GLU A 442 -16.29 2.32 11.11
C GLU A 442 -14.76 2.46 11.08
N MET A 443 -14.05 1.36 11.36
CA MET A 443 -12.60 1.30 11.13
C MET A 443 -12.33 1.22 9.63
N VAL A 444 -11.72 2.28 9.11
CA VAL A 444 -11.42 2.42 7.69
C VAL A 444 -10.02 2.98 7.46
N THR A 445 -9.46 2.66 6.30
CA THR A 445 -8.24 3.26 5.77
C THR A 445 -8.62 4.20 4.64
N ILE A 446 -8.11 5.45 4.67
CA ILE A 446 -8.26 6.36 3.53
C ILE A 446 -7.46 5.78 2.36
N ALA A 447 -8.17 5.47 1.28
CA ALA A 447 -7.62 4.88 0.07
C ALA A 447 -7.04 5.95 -0.87
N ASP A 448 -7.79 7.03 -1.08
CA ASP A 448 -7.41 8.14 -1.93
C ASP A 448 -8.08 9.43 -1.46
N VAL A 449 -7.41 10.55 -1.69
CA VAL A 449 -7.93 11.90 -1.53
C VAL A 449 -7.70 12.64 -2.83
N SER A 450 -8.78 12.91 -3.55
CA SER A 450 -8.71 13.71 -4.77
C SER A 450 -9.45 15.02 -4.54
N GLY A 451 -8.90 16.10 -5.08
CA GLY A 451 -9.48 17.41 -4.93
C GLY A 451 -8.71 18.41 -5.76
N ASP A 452 -9.44 19.38 -6.27
CA ASP A 452 -8.85 20.52 -6.94
C ASP A 452 -8.80 21.69 -5.94
N GLN A 453 -7.63 22.29 -5.73
CA GLN A 453 -7.47 23.45 -4.83
C GLN A 453 -8.34 24.66 -5.24
N ARG A 454 -8.90 24.62 -6.46
CA ARG A 454 -9.82 25.63 -7.01
C ARG A 454 -11.29 25.28 -6.79
N SER A 455 -11.58 24.07 -6.34
CA SER A 455 -12.93 23.58 -6.08
C SER A 455 -13.26 23.67 -4.60
N ASP A 456 -14.55 23.82 -4.32
CA ASP A 456 -15.10 23.59 -2.97
C ASP A 456 -15.38 22.11 -2.70
N THR A 457 -15.13 21.24 -3.69
CA THR A 457 -15.48 19.84 -3.66
C THR A 457 -14.21 18.97 -3.69
N PHE A 458 -14.17 17.95 -2.84
CA PHE A 458 -13.14 16.92 -2.83
C PHE A 458 -13.79 15.55 -2.64
N ILE A 459 -13.08 14.51 -3.04
CA ILE A 459 -13.54 13.13 -2.99
C ILE A 459 -12.59 12.36 -2.08
N LEU A 460 -13.17 11.62 -1.14
CA LEU A 460 -12.44 10.66 -0.33
C LEU A 460 -12.93 9.27 -0.69
N SER A 461 -12.00 8.34 -0.80
CA SER A 461 -12.31 6.93 -0.84
C SER A 461 -11.71 6.20 0.35
N PHE A 462 -12.38 5.15 0.79
CA PHE A 462 -12.00 4.39 1.98
C PHE A 462 -12.10 2.90 1.72
N TYR A 463 -11.18 2.12 2.30
CA TYR A 463 -11.29 0.68 2.44
C TYR A 463 -11.67 0.31 3.87
N SER A 464 -12.39 -0.80 4.02
CA SER A 464 -12.53 -1.48 5.31
C SER A 464 -12.23 -2.97 5.13
N TRP A 465 -12.08 -3.71 6.22
CA TRP A 465 -11.79 -5.15 6.17
C TRP A 465 -12.95 -5.97 5.63
N ASN A 466 -14.18 -5.53 5.89
CA ASN A 466 -15.40 -6.27 5.55
C ASN A 466 -16.17 -5.66 4.36
N SER A 467 -15.66 -4.61 3.73
CA SER A 467 -16.31 -3.97 2.60
C SER A 467 -15.29 -3.47 1.57
N PRO A 468 -15.56 -3.62 0.27
CA PRO A 468 -14.81 -2.96 -0.79
C PRO A 468 -14.75 -1.43 -0.64
N GLN A 469 -14.09 -0.77 -1.60
CA GLN A 469 -13.92 0.67 -1.60
C GLN A 469 -15.27 1.41 -1.53
N LYS A 470 -15.39 2.31 -0.56
CA LYS A 470 -16.49 3.29 -0.48
C LYS A 470 -15.96 4.64 -0.93
N ILE A 471 -16.69 5.31 -1.83
CA ILE A 471 -16.30 6.63 -2.35
C ILE A 471 -17.32 7.66 -1.91
N TYR A 472 -16.85 8.79 -1.38
CA TYR A 472 -17.68 9.88 -0.87
C TYR A 472 -17.20 11.20 -1.46
N GLU A 473 -18.17 12.04 -1.82
CA GLU A 473 -17.97 13.40 -2.25
C GLU A 473 -18.30 14.35 -1.10
N PHE A 474 -17.41 15.30 -0.87
CA PHE A 474 -17.54 16.32 0.16
C PHE A 474 -17.50 17.69 -0.47
N LYS A 475 -18.49 18.53 -0.16
CA LYS A 475 -18.60 19.91 -0.64
C LYS A 475 -18.56 20.90 0.50
N TRP A 476 -17.60 21.82 0.46
CA TRP A 476 -17.36 22.86 1.45
C TRP A 476 -18.19 24.12 1.17
N THR A 477 -19.23 24.35 1.95
CA THR A 477 -20.15 25.51 1.77
C THR A 477 -19.70 26.76 2.53
N LYS A 478 -18.40 26.89 2.85
CA LYS A 478 -17.79 27.88 3.77
C LYS A 478 -18.22 27.77 5.23
N LYS A 479 -19.48 27.38 5.51
CA LYS A 479 -20.05 27.22 6.85
C LYS A 479 -20.12 25.75 7.29
N ASP A 480 -20.34 24.83 6.36
CA ASP A 480 -20.46 23.40 6.65
C ASP A 480 -19.94 22.53 5.49
N VAL A 481 -19.76 21.24 5.75
CA VAL A 481 -19.42 20.22 4.76
C VAL A 481 -20.65 19.36 4.46
N GLN A 482 -21.08 19.39 3.21
CA GLN A 482 -22.09 18.45 2.70
C GLN A 482 -21.39 17.17 2.24
N THR A 483 -21.92 16.02 2.66
CA THR A 483 -21.38 14.70 2.30
C THR A 483 -22.41 13.96 1.47
N SER A 484 -21.97 13.36 0.36
CA SER A 484 -22.80 12.47 -0.42
C SER A 484 -22.01 11.23 -0.83
N GLN A 485 -22.60 10.06 -0.65
CA GLN A 485 -21.97 8.81 -1.04
C GLN A 485 -22.02 8.68 -2.56
N VAL A 486 -20.87 8.41 -3.19
CA VAL A 486 -20.75 8.28 -4.64
C VAL A 486 -21.11 6.87 -5.06
N THR A 487 -20.39 5.85 -4.58
CA THR A 487 -20.68 4.44 -4.91
C THR A 487 -20.45 3.52 -3.72
N ILE A 488 -21.15 2.39 -3.73
CA ILE A 488 -20.91 1.24 -2.85
C ILE A 488 -20.58 0.05 -3.76
N GLN A 489 -19.32 -0.35 -3.75
CA GLN A 489 -18.93 -1.61 -4.36
C GLN A 489 -19.35 -2.74 -3.41
N HIS A 490 -20.09 -3.72 -3.94
CA HIS A 490 -20.56 -4.87 -3.17
C HIS A 490 -19.95 -6.15 -3.73
N VAL A 491 -19.42 -6.99 -2.83
CA VAL A 491 -19.03 -8.36 -3.19
C VAL A 491 -20.31 -9.19 -3.27
N LYS A 492 -20.57 -9.78 -4.44
CA LYS A 492 -21.75 -10.62 -4.64
C LYS A 492 -21.73 -11.80 -3.68
N GLY A 493 -22.85 -12.02 -2.97
CA GLY A 493 -23.01 -13.15 -2.05
C GLY A 493 -22.32 -12.99 -0.69
N SER A 494 -21.86 -11.78 -0.33
CA SER A 494 -21.29 -11.46 0.97
C SER A 494 -22.04 -10.30 1.61
N ASP A 495 -22.40 -10.42 2.89
CA ASP A 495 -22.87 -9.28 3.69
C ASP A 495 -21.72 -8.78 4.59
N PRO A 496 -21.31 -7.50 4.50
CA PRO A 496 -20.32 -6.93 5.41
C PRO A 496 -20.67 -7.12 6.90
N ASN A 497 -21.96 -7.25 7.24
CA ASN A 497 -22.42 -7.47 8.61
C ASN A 497 -22.18 -8.90 9.13
N ASP A 498 -21.83 -9.85 8.25
CA ASP A 498 -21.41 -11.19 8.66
C ASP A 498 -20.03 -11.18 9.32
N PHE A 499 -19.29 -10.06 9.22
CA PHE A 499 -17.94 -9.90 9.73
C PHE A 499 -17.88 -8.86 10.84
N MET A 500 -17.14 -9.19 11.90
CA MET A 500 -16.81 -8.25 12.98
C MET A 500 -15.40 -7.71 12.78
N ILE A 501 -15.25 -6.39 12.89
CA ILE A 501 -13.94 -5.73 12.93
C ILE A 501 -13.72 -5.19 14.34
N GLU A 502 -12.64 -5.61 14.99
CA GLU A 502 -12.29 -5.15 16.33
C GLU A 502 -10.81 -4.77 16.39
N GLN A 503 -10.51 -3.59 16.96
CA GLN A 503 -9.15 -3.20 17.29
C GLN A 503 -8.88 -3.56 18.76
N ARG A 504 -7.89 -4.42 18.97
CA ARG A 504 -7.44 -4.82 20.31
C ARG A 504 -5.99 -4.42 20.51
N TYR A 505 -5.68 -3.90 21.69
CA TYR A 505 -4.32 -3.91 22.21
C TYR A 505 -4.15 -5.25 22.91
N ALA A 506 -3.27 -6.11 22.41
CA ALA A 506 -3.22 -7.50 22.83
C ALA A 506 -3.07 -7.67 24.36
N THR A 507 -4.06 -8.35 24.94
CA THR A 507 -4.02 -9.44 25.95
C THR A 507 -5.47 -9.97 26.18
N SER A 508 -6.32 -10.13 25.14
CA SER A 508 -7.67 -10.73 25.30
C SER A 508 -8.32 -11.29 24.01
N LYS A 509 -9.27 -12.24 24.16
CA LYS A 509 -9.79 -13.31 23.25
C LYS A 509 -10.98 -12.95 22.37
N ASP A 510 -10.94 -13.22 21.06
CA ASP A 510 -11.99 -13.84 20.22
C ASP A 510 -11.48 -14.02 18.78
N VAL A 511 -12.13 -14.91 18.01
CA VAL A 511 -11.72 -15.47 16.71
C VAL A 511 -11.66 -14.43 15.57
N ILE A 512 -10.60 -14.45 14.75
CA ILE A 512 -10.30 -13.42 13.74
C ILE A 512 -9.96 -14.04 12.38
N MET A 513 -10.48 -13.44 11.29
CA MET A 513 -10.03 -13.63 9.91
C MET A 513 -9.21 -12.39 9.51
N GLY A 514 -7.88 -12.49 9.60
CA GLY A 514 -6.94 -11.42 9.23
C GLY A 514 -6.59 -10.44 10.37
N ILE A 515 -5.31 -10.40 10.73
CA ILE A 515 -4.77 -9.42 11.70
C ILE A 515 -3.73 -8.60 10.96
N SER A 516 -3.94 -7.30 10.87
CA SER A 516 -2.88 -6.37 10.50
C SER A 516 -2.16 -5.90 11.74
N PHE A 517 -0.84 -6.00 11.72
CA PHE A 517 -0.01 -5.51 12.79
C PHE A 517 0.31 -4.04 12.56
N GLY A 518 -0.01 -3.21 13.55
CA GLY A 518 0.60 -1.90 13.67
C GLY A 518 2.06 -2.07 14.07
N LEU A 519 2.92 -2.32 13.09
CA LEU A 519 4.35 -2.49 13.31
C LEU A 519 4.94 -1.16 13.78
N ARG A 520 6.13 -1.18 14.40
CA ARG A 520 6.85 0.00 14.92
C ARG A 520 7.35 0.95 13.82
N HIS A 521 6.44 1.42 12.98
CA HIS A 521 6.59 2.46 11.96
C HIS A 521 5.87 3.73 12.47
N GLY A 522 4.98 4.31 11.66
CA GLY A 522 4.36 5.61 11.91
C GLY A 522 3.16 5.62 12.86
N ASP A 523 2.54 4.49 13.21
CA ASP A 523 1.20 4.49 13.86
C ASP A 523 1.09 5.32 15.14
N LYS A 524 2.21 5.50 15.85
CA LYS A 524 2.33 6.35 17.06
C LYS A 524 3.38 7.47 16.91
N GLY A 525 3.63 7.91 15.68
CA GLY A 525 4.54 9.00 15.33
C GLY A 525 6.02 8.61 15.29
N GLY A 526 6.89 9.58 14.99
CA GLY A 526 8.33 9.34 14.75
C GLY A 526 9.07 8.72 15.92
N LYS A 527 8.72 9.08 17.17
CA LYS A 527 9.33 8.49 18.37
C LYS A 527 9.10 6.98 18.48
N TRP A 528 7.95 6.50 18.03
CA TRP A 528 7.64 5.07 18.02
C TRP A 528 8.48 4.34 16.96
N HIS A 529 8.57 4.93 15.76
CA HIS A 529 9.41 4.45 14.66
C HIS A 529 10.89 4.33 15.05
N ASP A 530 11.45 5.38 15.69
CA ASP A 530 12.85 5.42 16.14
C ASP A 530 13.21 4.35 17.17
N THR A 531 12.21 3.72 17.81
CA THR A 531 12.46 2.61 18.74
C THR A 531 12.76 1.29 18.05
N ALA A 532 12.63 1.20 16.72
CA ALA A 532 12.68 -0.06 15.99
C ALA A 532 13.29 0.02 14.58
N LYS A 533 14.11 1.04 14.32
CA LYS A 533 14.92 1.15 13.08
C LYS A 533 16.41 0.93 13.35
N GLY A 534 17.17 0.63 12.31
CA GLY A 534 18.62 0.44 12.35
C GLY A 534 19.06 -0.58 13.42
N LEU A 535 19.89 -0.15 14.37
CA LEU A 535 20.39 -1.00 15.47
C LEU A 535 19.28 -1.62 16.34
N LYS A 536 18.06 -1.07 16.32
CA LYS A 536 16.93 -1.52 17.14
C LYS A 536 15.93 -2.37 16.36
N LYS A 537 16.23 -2.73 15.10
CA LYS A 537 15.28 -3.36 14.18
C LYS A 537 14.67 -4.67 14.72
N GLN A 538 15.45 -5.43 15.51
CA GLN A 538 15.00 -6.64 16.21
C GLN A 538 13.67 -6.46 16.94
N LYS A 539 13.45 -5.29 17.53
CA LYS A 539 12.22 -4.97 18.26
C LYS A 539 10.95 -5.08 17.41
N THR A 540 11.04 -4.87 16.10
CA THR A 540 9.91 -5.06 15.18
C THR A 540 9.50 -6.53 15.14
N PHE A 541 10.46 -7.45 15.13
CA PHE A 541 10.21 -8.89 15.04
C PHE A 541 9.73 -9.45 16.38
N ASP A 542 10.34 -9.00 17.49
CA ASP A 542 9.92 -9.36 18.85
C ASP A 542 8.45 -8.99 19.11
N ASP A 543 8.03 -7.79 18.68
CA ASP A 543 6.64 -7.35 18.82
C ASP A 543 5.69 -8.29 18.05
N VAL A 544 6.03 -8.70 16.82
CA VAL A 544 5.18 -9.62 16.04
C VAL A 544 5.13 -10.99 16.70
N LEU A 545 6.27 -11.55 17.10
CA LEU A 545 6.34 -12.84 17.78
C LEU A 545 5.49 -12.85 19.06
N ALA A 546 5.59 -11.80 19.87
CA ALA A 546 4.77 -11.65 21.07
C ALA A 546 3.27 -11.65 20.74
N ILE A 547 2.86 -10.98 19.66
CA ILE A 547 1.46 -11.00 19.22
C ILE A 547 1.06 -12.41 18.76
N LEU A 548 1.89 -13.10 17.96
CA LEU A 548 1.60 -14.47 17.52
C LEU A 548 1.41 -15.43 18.70
N GLU A 549 2.26 -15.34 19.72
CA GLU A 549 2.11 -16.12 20.95
C GLU A 549 0.84 -15.77 21.71
N ASP A 550 0.51 -14.48 21.80
CA ASP A 550 -0.71 -14.04 22.48
C ASP A 550 -1.95 -14.55 21.76
N LEU A 551 -1.98 -14.58 20.43
CA LEU A 551 -3.09 -15.17 19.67
C LEU A 551 -3.31 -16.65 20.02
N VAL A 552 -2.21 -17.39 20.21
CA VAL A 552 -2.27 -18.79 20.67
C VAL A 552 -2.76 -18.88 22.12
N LYS A 553 -2.21 -18.09 23.05
CA LYS A 553 -2.63 -18.07 24.47
C LYS A 553 -4.11 -17.71 24.62
N LEU A 554 -4.59 -16.83 23.75
CA LEU A 554 -5.97 -16.38 23.70
C LEU A 554 -6.90 -17.37 23.02
N LYS A 555 -6.37 -18.46 22.45
CA LYS A 555 -7.12 -19.48 21.70
C LYS A 555 -7.86 -18.91 20.49
N ILE A 556 -7.31 -17.85 19.91
CA ILE A 556 -7.77 -17.28 18.65
C ILE A 556 -7.29 -18.17 17.49
N THR A 557 -6.08 -18.72 17.63
CA THR A 557 -5.49 -19.74 16.75
C THR A 557 -4.70 -20.75 17.58
N SER A 558 -4.04 -21.70 16.93
CA SER A 558 -3.13 -22.68 17.55
C SER A 558 -1.78 -22.69 16.82
N PRO A 559 -0.71 -23.22 17.46
CA PRO A 559 0.55 -23.46 16.77
C PRO A 559 0.32 -24.25 15.48
N GLY A 560 0.99 -23.87 14.40
CA GLY A 560 0.89 -24.50 13.08
C GLY A 560 -0.30 -24.04 12.25
N ASN A 561 -1.25 -23.30 12.84
CA ASN A 561 -2.41 -22.71 12.15
C ASN A 561 -2.26 -21.19 11.95
N ILE A 562 -1.02 -20.70 11.97
CA ILE A 562 -0.69 -19.30 11.68
C ILE A 562 -0.10 -19.20 10.28
N ILE A 563 -0.70 -18.35 9.44
CA ILE A 563 -0.16 -17.94 8.15
C ILE A 563 0.38 -16.52 8.32
N LEU A 564 1.66 -16.31 8.02
CA LEU A 564 2.30 -15.01 8.09
C LEU A 564 2.59 -14.46 6.69
N GLU A 565 2.07 -13.28 6.40
CA GLU A 565 2.30 -12.52 5.17
C GLU A 565 2.71 -11.08 5.52
N GLY A 566 3.45 -10.44 4.63
CA GLY A 566 3.64 -8.99 4.66
C GLY A 566 3.68 -8.39 3.25
N GLY A 567 3.84 -7.08 3.15
CA GLY A 567 4.16 -6.38 1.90
C GLY A 567 5.55 -5.76 1.97
N SER A 568 6.37 -5.88 0.91
CA SER A 568 7.72 -5.28 0.82
C SER A 568 8.57 -5.55 2.08
N ALA A 569 8.96 -4.52 2.85
CA ALA A 569 9.65 -4.61 4.14
C ALA A 569 8.98 -5.58 5.15
N GLY A 570 7.66 -5.70 5.11
CA GLY A 570 6.92 -6.68 5.90
C GLY A 570 7.27 -8.13 5.56
N ARG A 571 7.60 -8.44 4.30
CA ARG A 571 8.02 -9.79 3.87
C ARG A 571 9.46 -10.09 4.29
N THR A 572 10.31 -9.08 4.32
CA THR A 572 11.63 -9.18 4.96
C THR A 572 11.48 -9.50 6.45
N ALA A 573 10.53 -8.83 7.13
CA ALA A 573 10.22 -9.15 8.52
C ALA A 573 9.70 -10.58 8.70
N VAL A 574 8.82 -11.07 7.81
CA VAL A 574 8.38 -12.48 7.81
C VAL A 574 9.58 -13.42 7.75
N GLY A 575 10.56 -13.17 6.87
CA GLY A 575 11.79 -13.95 6.78
C GLY A 575 12.60 -13.98 8.08
N ALA A 576 12.74 -12.82 8.75
CA ALA A 576 13.45 -12.74 10.03
C ALA A 576 12.69 -13.49 11.13
N ILE A 577 11.37 -13.32 11.19
CA ILE A 577 10.49 -13.92 12.20
C ILE A 577 10.51 -15.44 12.11
N ILE A 578 10.46 -16.05 10.91
CA ILE A 578 10.45 -17.51 10.80
C ILE A 578 11.74 -18.18 11.29
N ASN A 579 12.88 -17.48 11.18
CA ASN A 579 14.15 -17.97 11.71
C ASN A 579 14.22 -17.92 13.24
N GLN A 580 13.43 -17.05 13.86
CA GLN A 580 13.45 -16.77 15.30
C GLN A 580 12.27 -17.41 16.04
N ALA A 581 11.17 -17.69 15.34
CA ALA A 581 9.95 -18.24 15.91
C ALA A 581 10.20 -19.64 16.50
N PRO A 582 9.54 -19.99 17.63
CA PRO A 582 9.50 -21.36 18.10
C PRO A 582 9.02 -22.33 17.02
N SER A 583 9.70 -23.47 16.90
CA SER A 583 9.35 -24.49 15.90
C SER A 583 7.88 -24.90 16.04
N GLY A 584 7.16 -24.94 14.92
CA GLY A 584 5.74 -25.28 14.89
C GLY A 584 4.79 -24.16 15.30
N LEU A 585 5.27 -22.96 15.67
CA LEU A 585 4.37 -21.81 15.90
C LEU A 585 3.68 -21.37 14.60
N ILE A 586 4.47 -21.16 13.55
CA ILE A 586 4.02 -20.71 12.24
C ILE A 586 3.81 -21.92 11.32
N GLY A 587 2.65 -22.00 10.68
CA GLY A 587 2.32 -23.05 9.71
C GLY A 587 2.76 -22.71 8.29
N VAL A 588 2.57 -21.45 7.88
CA VAL A 588 2.89 -20.97 6.53
C VAL A 588 3.51 -19.57 6.62
N ALA A 589 4.52 -19.31 5.78
CA ALA A 589 5.13 -18.00 5.62
C ALA A 589 5.19 -17.63 4.13
N LEU A 590 4.66 -16.46 3.78
CA LEU A 590 4.60 -15.96 2.41
C LEU A 590 5.66 -14.86 2.20
N ILE A 591 6.82 -15.24 1.65
CA ILE A 591 7.98 -14.36 1.44
C ILE A 591 8.17 -14.09 -0.06
N VAL A 592 7.38 -13.16 -0.61
CA VAL A 592 7.35 -12.86 -2.06
C VAL A 592 8.08 -11.55 -2.38
N ARG A 593 9.10 -11.56 -3.25
CA ARG A 593 9.89 -10.34 -3.59
C ARG A 593 10.41 -9.60 -2.33
N ALA A 594 10.84 -10.36 -1.32
CA ALA A 594 11.40 -9.81 -0.10
C ALA A 594 12.91 -9.57 -0.26
N MET A 595 13.43 -8.62 0.51
CA MET A 595 14.86 -8.44 0.70
C MET A 595 15.31 -9.40 1.80
N THR A 596 15.89 -10.53 1.42
CA THR A 596 16.28 -11.61 2.36
C THR A 596 17.76 -11.60 2.73
N ASP A 597 18.60 -10.94 1.94
CA ASP A 597 19.98 -10.64 2.31
C ASP A 597 20.15 -9.13 2.45
N VAL A 598 20.53 -8.70 3.65
CA VAL A 598 20.56 -7.28 4.06
C VAL A 598 22.00 -6.75 4.15
N PHE A 599 23.02 -7.56 3.85
CA PHE A 599 24.42 -7.19 4.07
C PHE A 599 25.06 -6.35 2.95
N GLN A 600 24.34 -6.07 1.85
CA GLN A 600 24.82 -5.26 0.71
C GLN A 600 23.66 -4.55 0.01
N LEU A 601 22.79 -3.91 0.79
CA LEU A 601 21.60 -3.26 0.25
C LEU A 601 21.95 -2.30 -0.88
N GLU A 602 23.01 -1.51 -0.66
CA GLU A 602 23.55 -0.52 -1.58
C GLU A 602 23.97 -1.08 -2.95
N LEU A 603 24.33 -2.37 -3.02
CA LEU A 603 24.75 -3.04 -4.25
C LEU A 603 23.63 -3.90 -4.86
N ARG A 604 22.76 -4.47 -4.03
CA ARG A 604 21.77 -5.48 -4.42
C ARG A 604 20.37 -4.91 -4.67
N SER A 605 20.16 -3.62 -4.43
CA SER A 605 18.90 -2.94 -4.72
C SER A 605 19.15 -1.54 -5.27
N THR A 606 18.45 -1.18 -6.34
CA THR A 606 18.49 0.17 -6.95
C THR A 606 18.15 1.28 -5.95
N LEU A 607 17.33 0.98 -4.94
CA LEU A 607 16.95 1.89 -3.85
C LEU A 607 17.52 1.47 -2.49
N GLY A 608 18.51 0.56 -2.46
CA GLY A 608 19.02 0.00 -1.21
C GLY A 608 19.64 1.03 -0.28
N ASN A 609 20.34 2.03 -0.82
CA ASN A 609 20.92 3.14 -0.05
C ASN A 609 19.88 3.88 0.79
N ALA A 610 18.68 4.13 0.23
CA ALA A 610 17.59 4.82 0.92
C ALA A 610 17.08 4.08 2.16
N ASN A 611 17.31 2.77 2.19
CA ASN A 611 16.77 1.85 3.18
C ASN A 611 17.77 1.56 4.31
N ILE A 612 19.04 2.00 4.19
CA ILE A 612 20.08 1.78 5.20
C ILE A 612 19.69 2.35 6.57
N ALA A 613 19.09 3.55 6.61
CA ALA A 613 18.64 4.16 7.86
C ALA A 613 17.55 3.33 8.56
N GLU A 614 16.74 2.60 7.80
CA GLU A 614 15.64 1.78 8.29
C GLU A 614 16.12 0.41 8.80
N PHE A 615 16.94 -0.29 8.01
CA PHE A 615 17.34 -1.67 8.28
C PHE A 615 18.68 -1.79 8.99
N GLY A 616 19.60 -0.84 8.79
CA GLY A 616 20.91 -0.79 9.42
C GLY A 616 22.06 -0.67 8.43
N ASP A 617 23.19 -0.17 8.93
CA ASP A 617 24.42 0.08 8.17
C ASP A 617 25.52 -0.91 8.56
N VAL A 618 25.78 -1.89 7.69
CA VAL A 618 26.77 -2.95 7.92
C VAL A 618 28.23 -2.49 7.74
N THR A 619 28.47 -1.25 7.30
CA THR A 619 29.83 -0.68 7.20
C THR A 619 30.40 -0.32 8.58
N THR A 620 29.50 -0.16 9.57
CA THR A 620 29.82 0.02 10.99
C THR A 620 29.89 -1.33 11.71
N PRO A 621 30.82 -1.53 12.67
CA PRO A 621 30.91 -2.79 13.40
C PRO A 621 29.64 -3.16 14.18
N GLU A 622 28.98 -2.18 14.80
CA GLU A 622 27.73 -2.36 15.55
C GLU A 622 26.55 -2.63 14.62
N GLY A 623 26.50 -1.94 13.47
CA GLY A 623 25.45 -2.14 12.48
C GLY A 623 25.55 -3.51 11.81
N PHE A 624 26.75 -4.00 11.52
CA PHE A 624 26.96 -5.38 11.08
C PHE A 624 26.41 -6.38 12.11
N ASP A 625 26.76 -6.22 13.39
CA ASP A 625 26.31 -7.14 14.44
C ASP A 625 24.79 -7.09 14.66
N ALA A 626 24.17 -5.93 14.43
CA ALA A 626 22.73 -5.75 14.51
C ALA A 626 22.02 -6.41 13.32
N VAL A 627 22.43 -6.10 12.09
CA VAL A 627 21.85 -6.69 10.86
C VAL A 627 22.02 -8.20 10.85
N ARG A 628 23.20 -8.70 11.24
CA ARG A 628 23.47 -10.14 11.35
C ARG A 628 22.56 -10.88 12.31
N ALA A 629 22.03 -10.21 13.33
CA ALA A 629 21.14 -10.85 14.29
C ALA A 629 19.78 -11.22 13.68
N TRP A 630 19.36 -10.58 12.58
CA TRP A 630 18.01 -10.73 12.04
C TRP A 630 17.90 -10.93 10.53
N SER A 631 18.96 -10.64 9.74
CA SER A 631 18.98 -10.90 8.29
C SER A 631 18.47 -12.32 7.99
N PRO A 632 17.47 -12.50 7.11
CA PRO A 632 16.92 -13.83 6.85
C PRO A 632 17.93 -14.86 6.29
N LEU A 633 18.89 -14.41 5.47
CA LEU A 633 20.00 -15.20 4.92
C LEU A 633 21.32 -14.94 5.64
#